data_AF-B1M944-F1
#
_entry.id   AF-B1M944-F1
#
_cell.length_a   1.000
_cell.length_b   1.000
_cell.length_c   1.000
_cell.angle_alpha   90.00
_cell.angle_beta   90.00
_cell.angle_gamma   90.00
#
_symmetry.space_group_name_H-M   'P 1'
#
loop_
_entity.id
_entity.type
_entity.pdbx_description
1 polymer ?
#
loop_
_entity_poly.entity_id
_entity_poly.type
_entity_poly.pdbx_seq_one_letter_code
_entity_poly.pdbx_strand_id
1 'polypeptide(L)'
;MKIRLRDHVISLHRSVIARARNAAKRTVGFATIIYISFAIIVSATTAFVIFAENYTLKDLRQNQIRQEFEALSSLGLAKITAELGKSDVALDTLAMTDAYRFATEETSLSLARVLGNLREVSPAAYAVFVAFPDGSYSLARRINKQLDTTGEPIVDEQGPKFELQFTESSAAGHRVRFIYLNADYERVVSLEPKKEYHAPQTRPWYIAGKSNSRAQLVGPYSYDDVDFVGLTLSRRSASNNSIVFGVDITLASLSDSLRDCIFISGERIMLFDTDGQLLAEASSARQGETNDLLPLGSIDIQNKKRARMGMLARPDRTSQSSGGASSRSFRR
;
A
#
# COMPACT_ATOMS: atom_id res chain seq x y z
N MET A 1 -19.77 -95.54 51.45
CA MET A 1 -19.31 -94.13 51.40
C MET A 1 -19.40 -93.50 49.99
N LYS A 2 -20.37 -93.88 49.14
CA LYS A 2 -20.54 -93.31 47.77
C LYS A 2 -21.88 -92.56 47.58
N ILE A 3 -22.84 -92.73 48.49
CA ILE A 3 -24.17 -92.11 48.38
C ILE A 3 -24.16 -90.67 48.94
N ARG A 4 -23.38 -90.39 50.01
CA ARG A 4 -23.28 -89.05 50.62
C ARG A 4 -22.59 -87.97 49.76
N LEU A 5 -21.74 -88.33 48.80
CA LEU A 5 -21.07 -87.35 47.92
C LEU A 5 -21.98 -86.87 46.77
N ARG A 6 -22.89 -87.72 46.30
CA ARG A 6 -23.76 -87.40 45.16
C ARG A 6 -24.80 -86.34 45.52
N ASP A 7 -25.32 -86.39 46.75
CA ASP A 7 -26.30 -85.43 47.24
C ASP A 7 -25.68 -84.06 47.54
N HIS A 8 -24.40 -84.01 47.93
CA HIS A 8 -23.69 -82.76 48.20
C HIS A 8 -23.41 -81.97 46.91
N VAL A 9 -23.05 -82.66 45.82
CA VAL A 9 -22.82 -82.05 44.51
C VAL A 9 -24.11 -81.51 43.90
N ILE A 10 -25.25 -82.21 44.06
CA ILE A 10 -26.56 -81.76 43.57
C ILE A 10 -27.06 -80.53 44.34
N SER A 11 -26.78 -80.46 45.64
CA SER A 11 -27.06 -79.29 46.50
C SER A 11 -26.24 -78.06 46.10
N LEU A 12 -24.93 -78.22 45.86
CA LEU A 12 -24.06 -77.15 45.37
C LEU A 12 -24.50 -76.65 43.99
N HIS A 13 -24.88 -77.54 43.08
CA HIS A 13 -25.34 -77.14 41.75
C HIS A 13 -26.67 -76.36 41.78
N ARG A 14 -27.62 -76.77 42.65
CA ARG A 14 -28.88 -76.02 42.85
C ARG A 14 -28.66 -74.65 43.49
N SER A 15 -27.72 -74.51 44.42
CA SER A 15 -27.44 -73.23 45.07
C SER A 15 -26.73 -72.22 44.16
N VAL A 16 -25.85 -72.68 43.27
CA VAL A 16 -25.19 -71.84 42.25
C VAL A 16 -26.19 -71.36 41.19
N ILE A 17 -27.07 -72.25 40.71
CA ILE A 17 -28.12 -71.89 39.75
C ILE A 17 -29.15 -70.92 40.37
N ALA A 18 -29.49 -71.09 41.66
CA ALA A 18 -30.38 -70.18 42.37
C ALA A 18 -29.75 -68.78 42.57
N ARG A 19 -28.45 -68.70 42.89
CA ARG A 19 -27.72 -67.42 42.98
C ARG A 19 -27.57 -66.72 41.62
N ALA A 20 -27.32 -67.47 40.55
CA ALA A 20 -27.26 -66.94 39.19
C ALA A 20 -28.63 -66.41 38.70
N ARG A 21 -29.73 -67.09 39.05
CA ARG A 21 -31.09 -66.65 38.70
C ARG A 21 -31.54 -65.38 39.42
N ASN A 22 -31.03 -65.12 40.63
CA ASN A 22 -31.30 -63.88 41.38
C ASN A 22 -30.39 -62.71 40.94
N ALA A 23 -29.21 -62.97 40.38
CA ALA A 23 -28.39 -61.93 39.77
C ALA A 23 -29.01 -61.37 38.47
N ALA A 24 -29.80 -62.17 37.74
CA ALA A 24 -30.44 -61.79 36.48
C ALA A 24 -31.79 -61.06 36.62
N LYS A 25 -32.28 -60.81 37.85
CA LYS A 25 -33.53 -60.08 38.12
C LYS A 25 -33.32 -58.89 39.05
N ARG A 26 -32.27 -58.09 38.81
CA ARG A 26 -32.26 -56.71 39.32
C ARG A 26 -33.24 -55.89 38.48
N THR A 27 -34.51 -55.91 38.88
CA THR A 27 -35.52 -55.01 38.32
C THR A 27 -35.12 -53.59 38.71
N VAL A 28 -34.76 -52.78 37.71
CA VAL A 28 -34.52 -51.36 37.89
C VAL A 28 -35.81 -50.75 38.47
N GLY A 29 -35.72 -50.09 39.62
CA GLY A 29 -36.88 -49.48 40.26
C GLY A 29 -37.50 -48.42 39.34
N PHE A 30 -38.84 -48.30 39.36
CA PHE A 30 -39.58 -47.33 38.55
C PHE A 30 -39.02 -45.89 38.67
N ALA A 31 -38.61 -45.50 39.88
CA ALA A 31 -37.95 -44.21 40.12
C ALA A 31 -36.63 -44.04 39.34
N THR A 32 -35.81 -45.09 39.24
CA THR A 32 -34.55 -45.06 38.49
C THR A 32 -34.80 -44.89 36.99
N ILE A 33 -35.87 -45.49 36.47
CA ILE A 33 -36.30 -45.30 35.07
C ILE A 33 -36.69 -43.84 34.83
N ILE A 34 -37.45 -43.23 35.75
CA ILE A 34 -37.82 -41.81 35.66
C ILE A 34 -36.58 -40.90 35.68
N TYR A 35 -35.64 -41.13 36.60
CA TYR A 35 -34.41 -40.33 36.68
C TYR A 35 -33.57 -40.42 35.41
N ILE A 36 -33.41 -41.63 34.85
CA ILE A 36 -32.69 -41.83 33.59
C ILE A 36 -33.41 -41.12 32.44
N SER A 37 -34.73 -41.23 32.36
CA SER A 37 -35.54 -40.57 31.33
C SER A 37 -35.39 -39.06 31.41
N PHE A 38 -35.48 -38.49 32.61
CA PHE A 38 -35.32 -37.06 32.83
C PHE A 38 -33.90 -36.59 32.47
N ALA A 39 -32.87 -37.33 32.86
CA ALA A 39 -31.49 -37.01 32.52
C ALA A 39 -31.24 -37.02 31.00
N ILE A 40 -31.82 -38.00 30.27
CA ILE A 40 -31.72 -38.07 28.81
C ILE A 40 -32.40 -36.86 28.17
N ILE A 41 -33.61 -36.50 28.64
CA ILE A 41 -34.34 -35.34 28.09
C ILE A 41 -33.54 -34.05 28.30
N VAL A 42 -33.02 -33.82 29.51
CA VAL A 42 -32.21 -32.63 29.81
C VAL A 42 -30.91 -32.60 28.98
N SER A 43 -30.26 -33.75 28.81
CA SER A 43 -29.05 -33.83 27.99
C SER A 43 -29.35 -33.58 26.51
N ALA A 44 -30.46 -34.13 25.99
CA ALA A 44 -30.90 -33.93 24.62
C ALA A 44 -31.31 -32.47 24.34
N THR A 45 -32.01 -31.80 25.26
CA THR A 45 -32.35 -30.38 25.11
C THR A 45 -31.11 -29.50 25.17
N THR A 46 -30.17 -29.78 26.07
CA THR A 46 -28.89 -29.05 26.15
C THR A 46 -28.08 -29.21 24.85
N ALA A 47 -27.97 -30.45 24.35
CA ALA A 47 -27.28 -30.74 23.09
C ALA A 47 -27.98 -30.05 21.90
N PHE A 48 -29.31 -30.02 21.89
CA PHE A 48 -30.08 -29.32 20.87
C PHE A 48 -29.87 -27.81 20.90
N VAL A 49 -29.83 -27.18 22.09
CA VAL A 49 -29.54 -25.75 22.22
C VAL A 49 -28.13 -25.44 21.72
N ILE A 50 -27.11 -26.20 22.15
CA ILE A 50 -25.73 -26.03 21.68
C ILE A 50 -25.64 -26.22 20.16
N PHE A 51 -26.34 -27.21 19.60
CA PHE A 51 -26.40 -27.45 18.17
C PHE A 51 -27.06 -26.28 17.42
N ALA A 52 -28.23 -25.83 17.87
CA ALA A 52 -28.97 -24.73 17.27
C ALA A 52 -28.19 -23.41 17.33
N GLU A 53 -27.52 -23.14 18.45
CA GLU A 53 -26.63 -22.00 18.64
C GLU A 53 -25.44 -22.08 17.67
N ASN A 54 -24.78 -23.24 17.57
CA ASN A 54 -23.61 -23.38 16.70
C ASN A 54 -23.95 -23.38 15.19
N TYR A 55 -25.18 -23.74 14.80
CA TYR A 55 -25.65 -23.60 13.42
C TYR A 55 -26.06 -22.17 13.10
N THR A 56 -26.85 -21.53 13.96
CA THR A 56 -27.39 -20.18 13.71
C THR A 56 -26.31 -19.10 13.86
N LEU A 57 -25.41 -19.24 14.84
CA LEU A 57 -24.35 -18.26 15.09
C LEU A 57 -23.23 -18.30 14.04
N LYS A 58 -23.03 -19.41 13.33
CA LYS A 58 -21.99 -19.48 12.28
C LYS A 58 -22.29 -18.53 11.14
N ASP A 59 -23.52 -18.55 10.63
CA ASP A 59 -23.94 -17.68 9.53
C ASP A 59 -24.01 -16.22 9.98
N LEU A 60 -24.54 -15.95 11.18
CA LEU A 60 -24.58 -14.60 11.74
C LEU A 60 -23.18 -14.03 11.97
N ARG A 61 -22.25 -14.82 12.52
CA ARG A 61 -20.86 -14.40 12.74
C ARG A 61 -20.15 -14.15 11.42
N GLN A 62 -20.32 -14.99 10.41
CA GLN A 62 -19.73 -14.77 9.09
C GLN A 62 -20.27 -13.51 8.42
N ASN A 63 -21.59 -13.29 8.49
CA ASN A 63 -22.22 -12.08 7.95
C ASN A 63 -21.74 -10.82 8.69
N GLN A 64 -21.61 -10.89 10.02
CA GLN A 64 -21.08 -9.79 10.82
C GLN A 64 -19.63 -9.47 10.47
N ILE A 65 -18.75 -10.48 10.40
CA ILE A 65 -17.34 -10.31 9.99
C ILE A 65 -17.26 -9.68 8.59
N ARG A 66 -18.12 -10.13 7.67
CA ARG A 66 -18.15 -9.61 6.31
C ARG A 66 -18.61 -8.16 6.26
N GLN A 67 -19.66 -7.81 7.01
CA GLN A 67 -20.14 -6.43 7.12
C GLN A 67 -19.10 -5.51 7.76
N GLU A 68 -18.43 -5.96 8.83
CA GLU A 68 -17.33 -5.24 9.47
C GLU A 68 -16.17 -5.04 8.49
N PHE A 69 -15.78 -6.08 7.75
CA PHE A 69 -14.74 -5.98 6.73
C PHE A 69 -15.10 -5.01 5.60
N GLU A 70 -16.33 -5.10 5.07
CA GLU A 70 -16.82 -4.20 4.02
C GLU A 70 -16.88 -2.75 4.53
N ALA A 71 -17.31 -2.53 5.78
CA ALA A 71 -17.31 -1.21 6.41
C ALA A 71 -15.89 -0.65 6.55
N LEU A 72 -14.94 -1.44 7.06
CA LEU A 72 -13.54 -1.04 7.22
C LEU A 72 -12.87 -0.75 5.86
N SER A 73 -13.12 -1.58 4.85
CA SER A 73 -12.63 -1.35 3.49
C SER A 73 -13.20 -0.07 2.90
N SER A 74 -14.51 0.16 3.05
CA SER A 74 -15.16 1.38 2.56
C SER A 74 -14.63 2.64 3.26
N LEU A 75 -14.32 2.56 4.56
CA LEU A 75 -13.75 3.65 5.33
C LEU A 75 -12.33 3.98 4.85
N GLY A 76 -11.49 2.96 4.62
CA GLY A 76 -10.15 3.14 4.07
C GLY A 76 -10.17 3.80 2.69
N LEU A 77 -11.01 3.30 1.77
CA LEU A 77 -11.18 3.89 0.44
C LEU A 77 -11.73 5.31 0.49
N ALA A 78 -12.71 5.57 1.36
CA ALA A 78 -13.26 6.91 1.56
C ALA A 78 -12.20 7.87 2.07
N LYS A 79 -11.33 7.44 3.00
CA LYS A 79 -10.22 8.25 3.51
C LYS A 79 -9.24 8.60 2.39
N ILE A 80 -8.77 7.62 1.62
CA ILE A 80 -7.82 7.88 0.52
C ILE A 80 -8.44 8.79 -0.53
N THR A 81 -9.69 8.53 -0.91
CA THR A 81 -10.42 9.37 -1.87
C THR A 81 -10.56 10.80 -1.35
N ALA A 82 -10.85 10.98 -0.06
CA ALA A 82 -10.92 12.29 0.57
C ALA A 82 -9.55 12.99 0.61
N GLU A 83 -8.45 12.28 0.87
CA GLU A 83 -7.11 12.88 0.82
C GLU A 83 -6.73 13.34 -0.58
N LEU A 84 -6.95 12.49 -1.59
CA LEU A 84 -6.72 12.85 -2.99
C LEU A 84 -7.61 14.01 -3.42
N GLY A 85 -8.88 14.01 -3.03
CA GLY A 85 -9.84 15.07 -3.36
C GLY A 85 -9.43 16.43 -2.80
N LYS A 86 -8.86 16.49 -1.59
CA LYS A 86 -8.36 17.76 -1.02
C LYS A 86 -7.16 18.32 -1.79
N SER A 87 -6.26 17.44 -2.23
CA SER A 87 -5.14 17.82 -3.10
C SER A 87 -5.63 18.29 -4.47
N ASP A 88 -6.65 17.65 -5.02
CA ASP A 88 -7.28 18.06 -6.29
C ASP A 88 -7.93 19.45 -6.19
N VAL A 89 -8.63 19.77 -5.09
CA VAL A 89 -9.22 21.12 -4.89
C VAL A 89 -8.14 22.21 -4.84
N ALA A 90 -7.02 21.96 -4.15
CA ALA A 90 -5.90 22.90 -4.16
C ALA A 90 -5.31 23.04 -5.57
N LEU A 91 -5.15 21.92 -6.28
CA LEU A 91 -4.64 21.90 -7.64
C LEU A 91 -5.58 22.62 -8.63
N ASP A 92 -6.90 22.50 -8.47
CA ASP A 92 -7.91 23.25 -9.22
C ASP A 92 -7.75 24.75 -9.01
N THR A 93 -7.62 25.18 -7.75
CA THR A 93 -7.40 26.59 -7.41
C THR A 93 -6.12 27.14 -8.04
N LEU A 94 -5.03 26.37 -7.99
CA LEU A 94 -3.76 26.74 -8.65
C LEU A 94 -3.90 26.79 -10.18
N ALA A 95 -4.63 25.87 -10.77
CA ALA A 95 -4.84 25.81 -12.21
C ALA A 95 -5.68 26.99 -12.75
N MET A 96 -6.54 27.58 -11.92
CA MET A 96 -7.40 28.71 -12.30
C MET A 96 -6.70 30.08 -12.19
N THR A 97 -5.56 30.17 -11.51
CA THR A 97 -4.83 31.43 -11.38
C THR A 97 -3.85 31.69 -12.52
N ASP A 98 -3.75 32.96 -12.91
CA ASP A 98 -2.83 33.48 -13.91
C ASP A 98 -1.50 33.99 -13.33
N ALA A 99 -1.29 33.78 -12.02
CA ALA A 99 -0.10 34.23 -11.31
C ALA A 99 1.17 33.43 -11.71
N TYR A 100 1.03 32.17 -12.10
CA TYR A 100 2.15 31.27 -12.38
C TYR A 100 2.52 31.30 -13.86
N ARG A 101 3.47 32.18 -14.23
CA ARG A 101 3.92 32.37 -15.62
C ARG A 101 5.34 31.93 -15.89
N PHE A 102 6.19 31.94 -14.86
CA PHE A 102 7.61 31.68 -14.97
C PHE A 102 8.10 30.85 -13.79
N ALA A 103 9.10 30.01 -14.02
CA ALA A 103 9.76 29.26 -12.96
C ALA A 103 10.69 30.20 -12.17
N THR A 104 10.21 30.69 -11.03
CA THR A 104 10.95 31.63 -10.17
C THR A 104 10.99 31.15 -8.73
N GLU A 105 11.90 31.73 -7.95
CA GLU A 105 11.91 31.57 -6.50
C GLU A 105 10.55 31.97 -5.89
N GLU A 106 9.99 33.10 -6.30
CA GLU A 106 8.69 33.58 -5.82
C GLU A 106 7.56 32.58 -6.10
N THR A 107 7.56 31.98 -7.30
CA THR A 107 6.62 30.91 -7.64
C THR A 107 6.79 29.72 -6.69
N SER A 108 8.01 29.24 -6.48
CA SER A 108 8.27 28.12 -5.57
C SER A 108 7.90 28.44 -4.11
N LEU A 109 8.15 29.67 -3.65
CA LEU A 109 7.76 30.13 -2.31
C LEU A 109 6.24 30.17 -2.15
N SER A 110 5.51 30.65 -3.16
CA SER A 110 4.04 30.61 -3.17
C SER A 110 3.51 29.18 -3.08
N LEU A 111 4.11 28.26 -3.83
CA LEU A 111 3.78 26.82 -3.77
C LEU A 111 4.11 26.21 -2.40
N ALA A 112 5.18 26.65 -1.73
CA ALA A 112 5.50 26.20 -0.38
C ALA A 112 4.42 26.61 0.63
N ARG A 113 3.87 27.83 0.51
CA ARG A 113 2.75 28.28 1.35
C ARG A 113 1.48 27.46 1.10
N VAL A 114 1.21 27.11 -0.16
CA VAL A 114 0.10 26.21 -0.51
C VAL A 114 0.31 24.83 0.10
N LEU A 115 1.53 24.29 -0.02
CA LEU A 115 1.90 23.00 0.56
C LEU A 115 1.84 23.00 2.10
N GLY A 116 2.18 24.12 2.74
CA GLY A 116 2.03 24.32 4.18
C GLY A 116 0.57 24.28 4.61
N ASN A 117 -0.32 25.01 3.91
CA ASN A 117 -1.76 24.96 4.17
C ASN A 117 -2.37 23.58 3.92
N LEU A 118 -1.87 22.86 2.90
CA LEU A 118 -2.30 21.49 2.60
C LEU A 118 -1.93 20.50 3.71
N ARG A 119 -1.01 20.82 4.63
CA ARG A 119 -0.57 19.89 5.68
C ARG A 119 -1.70 19.49 6.62
N GLU A 120 -2.54 20.45 6.98
CA GLU A 120 -3.64 20.25 7.92
C GLU A 120 -4.74 19.37 7.34
N VAL A 121 -4.92 19.41 6.02
CA VAL A 121 -6.06 18.76 5.36
C VAL A 121 -5.65 17.51 4.57
N SER A 122 -4.48 17.52 3.95
CA SER A 122 -3.91 16.44 3.14
C SER A 122 -2.45 16.18 3.54
N PRO A 123 -2.21 15.51 4.69
CA PRO A 123 -0.87 15.22 5.19
C PRO A 123 0.00 14.47 4.18
N ALA A 124 -0.61 13.61 3.35
CA ALA A 124 0.08 12.82 2.34
C ALA A 124 0.62 13.62 1.14
N ALA A 125 0.20 14.87 0.96
CA ALA A 125 0.78 15.76 -0.04
C ALA A 125 2.22 16.10 0.34
N TYR A 126 3.16 15.65 -0.49
CA TYR A 126 4.59 15.76 -0.26
C TYR A 126 5.21 16.95 -0.97
N ALA A 127 4.80 17.20 -2.22
CA ALA A 127 5.28 18.32 -3.02
C ALA A 127 4.14 18.95 -3.84
N VAL A 128 4.28 20.24 -4.14
CA VAL A 128 3.43 20.97 -5.09
C VAL A 128 4.33 21.69 -6.08
N PHE A 129 4.00 21.61 -7.37
CA PHE A 129 4.85 22.15 -8.43
C PHE A 129 4.06 22.59 -9.66
N VAL A 130 4.76 23.33 -10.51
CA VAL A 130 4.29 23.77 -11.83
C VAL A 130 5.43 23.63 -12.83
N ALA A 131 5.13 23.12 -14.02
CA ALA A 131 6.05 23.08 -15.15
C ALA A 131 5.49 23.84 -16.35
N PHE A 132 6.42 24.42 -17.11
CA PHE A 132 6.15 25.35 -18.19
C PHE A 132 6.51 24.73 -19.56
N PRO A 133 6.00 25.31 -20.67
CA PRO A 133 6.22 24.78 -22.01
C PRO A 133 7.67 24.83 -22.48
N ASP A 134 8.49 25.69 -21.90
CA ASP A 134 9.91 25.83 -22.19
C ASP A 134 10.78 24.80 -21.42
N GLY A 135 10.17 23.97 -20.57
CA GLY A 135 10.87 22.98 -19.75
C GLY A 135 11.22 23.50 -18.36
N SER A 136 11.12 24.81 -18.11
CA SER A 136 11.32 25.35 -16.78
C SER A 136 10.26 24.80 -15.80
N TYR A 137 10.62 24.68 -14.54
CA TYR A 137 9.70 24.24 -13.49
C TYR A 137 10.02 24.91 -12.15
N SER A 138 8.99 25.02 -11.31
CA SER A 138 9.07 25.45 -9.92
C SER A 138 8.36 24.44 -9.05
N LEU A 139 8.97 24.10 -7.92
CA LEU A 139 8.52 23.08 -6.98
C LEU A 139 8.78 23.55 -5.55
N ALA A 140 7.88 23.17 -4.66
CA ALA A 140 8.10 23.14 -3.24
C ALA A 140 7.82 21.73 -2.73
N ARG A 141 8.68 21.21 -1.86
CA ARG A 141 8.48 19.92 -1.18
C ARG A 141 8.74 20.03 0.31
N ARG A 142 8.10 19.15 1.07
CA ARG A 142 8.36 19.01 2.50
C ARG A 142 9.64 18.25 2.74
N ILE A 143 10.31 18.62 3.83
CA ILE A 143 11.48 17.93 4.34
C ILE A 143 11.04 17.14 5.57
N ASN A 144 10.79 15.85 5.37
CA ASN A 144 10.30 14.95 6.42
C ASN A 144 11.45 14.43 7.31
N LYS A 145 12.67 14.43 6.77
CA LYS A 145 13.94 14.25 7.48
C LYS A 145 14.77 15.47 7.14
N GLN A 146 15.01 16.33 8.12
CA GLN A 146 15.95 17.45 7.99
C GLN A 146 17.28 16.87 7.49
N LEU A 147 17.99 17.52 6.55
CA LEU A 147 19.25 17.03 6.02
C LEU A 147 20.36 18.04 6.36
N ASP A 148 21.55 17.57 6.71
CA ASP A 148 22.75 18.38 6.89
C ASP A 148 23.33 18.79 5.54
N THR A 149 24.39 19.58 5.57
CA THR A 149 25.09 20.07 4.37
C THR A 149 25.68 18.95 3.48
N THR A 150 25.69 17.70 3.97
CA THR A 150 26.12 16.51 3.24
C THR A 150 24.96 15.66 2.72
N GLY A 151 23.71 15.99 3.10
CA GLY A 151 22.52 15.22 2.77
C GLY A 151 22.16 14.16 3.82
N GLU A 152 22.71 14.24 5.03
CA GLU A 152 22.46 13.29 6.12
C GLU A 152 21.42 13.82 7.11
N PRO A 153 20.58 12.98 7.76
CA PRO A 153 19.47 13.50 8.54
C PRO A 153 19.88 14.34 9.78
N ILE A 154 19.58 15.64 9.81
CA ILE A 154 19.56 16.45 11.05
C ILE A 154 18.21 16.25 11.74
N VAL A 155 18.18 16.24 13.06
CA VAL A 155 16.94 16.22 13.86
C VAL A 155 17.05 17.33 14.89
N ASP A 156 16.67 18.55 14.51
CA ASP A 156 16.46 19.70 15.40
C ASP A 156 15.13 20.40 15.08
N GLU A 157 14.70 21.37 15.89
CA GLU A 157 13.45 22.09 15.63
C GLU A 157 13.62 23.27 14.64
N GLN A 158 14.85 23.76 14.39
CA GLN A 158 15.14 25.00 13.63
C GLN A 158 15.57 24.80 12.17
N GLY A 159 15.94 23.58 11.78
CA GLY A 159 16.40 23.23 10.46
C GLY A 159 15.27 23.22 9.44
N PRO A 160 15.62 23.10 8.15
CA PRO A 160 14.68 23.40 7.07
C PRO A 160 13.48 22.45 7.05
N LYS A 161 12.30 23.00 6.80
CA LYS A 161 11.01 22.31 6.68
C LYS A 161 10.52 22.23 5.25
N PHE A 162 10.96 23.15 4.38
CA PHE A 162 10.65 23.16 2.97
C PHE A 162 11.92 23.24 2.13
N GLU A 163 11.90 22.54 1.00
CA GLU A 163 12.85 22.74 -0.08
C GLU A 163 12.11 23.35 -1.28
N LEU A 164 12.62 24.48 -1.75
CA LEU A 164 12.24 25.09 -3.01
C LEU A 164 13.21 24.63 -4.08
N GLN A 165 12.66 24.29 -5.24
CA GLN A 165 13.41 24.00 -6.45
C GLN A 165 12.83 24.85 -7.58
N PHE A 166 13.67 25.52 -8.36
CA PHE A 166 13.21 26.23 -9.55
C PHE A 166 14.29 26.28 -10.63
N THR A 167 13.86 26.46 -11.87
CA THR A 167 14.76 26.55 -13.02
C THR A 167 14.99 28.00 -13.43
N GLU A 168 16.23 28.44 -13.39
CA GLU A 168 16.66 29.69 -14.01
C GLU A 168 17.08 29.43 -15.46
N SER A 169 16.57 30.25 -16.39
CA SER A 169 17.05 30.25 -17.77
C SER A 169 18.43 30.91 -17.83
N SER A 170 19.41 30.16 -18.34
CA SER A 170 20.78 30.62 -18.61
C SER A 170 21.11 30.47 -20.09
N ALA A 171 22.07 31.26 -20.58
CA ALA A 171 22.61 31.12 -21.94
C ALA A 171 23.19 29.71 -22.22
N ALA A 172 23.51 28.93 -21.17
CA ALA A 172 24.00 27.56 -21.24
C ALA A 172 22.93 26.47 -21.07
N GLY A 173 21.64 26.84 -20.97
CA GLY A 173 20.52 25.93 -20.74
C GLY A 173 19.78 26.19 -19.42
N HIS A 174 19.10 25.17 -18.91
CA HIS A 174 18.37 25.24 -17.65
C HIS A 174 19.29 25.00 -16.46
N ARG A 175 19.38 25.96 -15.54
CA ARG A 175 20.07 25.79 -14.25
C ARG A 175 19.03 25.63 -13.15
N VAL A 176 19.08 24.51 -12.44
CA VAL A 176 18.22 24.29 -11.26
C VAL A 176 18.81 25.05 -10.07
N ARG A 177 17.98 25.56 -9.17
CA ARG A 177 18.40 26.20 -7.91
C ARG A 177 17.61 25.61 -6.75
N PHE A 178 18.27 25.49 -5.59
CA PHE A 178 17.68 24.93 -4.37
C PHE A 178 17.76 25.91 -3.22
N ILE A 179 16.62 26.15 -2.56
CA ILE A 179 16.53 27.02 -1.40
C ILE A 179 15.80 26.28 -0.28
N TYR A 180 16.36 26.32 0.91
CA TYR A 180 15.84 25.63 2.09
C TYR A 180 15.23 26.65 3.03
N LEU A 181 13.98 26.44 3.44
CA LEU A 181 13.23 27.35 4.30
C LEU A 181 12.88 26.70 5.65
N ASN A 182 12.80 27.50 6.71
CA ASN A 182 12.27 27.09 8.01
C ASN A 182 10.72 27.03 7.99
N ALA A 183 10.09 26.82 9.15
CA ALA A 183 8.64 26.75 9.28
C ALA A 183 7.92 28.08 8.95
N ASP A 184 8.60 29.21 9.17
CA ASP A 184 8.10 30.56 8.90
C ASP A 184 8.36 31.02 7.46
N TYR A 185 8.81 30.11 6.59
CA TYR A 185 9.20 30.35 5.20
C TYR A 185 10.41 31.28 5.04
N GLU A 186 11.22 31.42 6.08
CA GLU A 186 12.46 32.19 6.03
C GLU A 186 13.61 31.30 5.54
N ARG A 187 14.51 31.89 4.77
CA ARG A 187 15.64 31.17 4.18
C ARG A 187 16.64 30.75 5.25
N VAL A 188 16.94 29.46 5.31
CA VAL A 188 17.98 28.88 6.18
C VAL A 188 19.28 28.68 5.40
N VAL A 189 19.19 28.03 4.23
CA VAL A 189 20.34 27.70 3.37
C VAL A 189 19.96 27.87 1.89
N SER A 190 20.92 28.29 1.07
CA SER A 190 20.85 28.21 -0.39
C SER A 190 21.97 27.31 -0.90
N LEU A 191 21.64 26.32 -1.72
CA LEU A 191 22.62 25.42 -2.34
C LEU A 191 22.59 25.58 -3.86
N GLU A 192 23.77 25.61 -4.46
CA GLU A 192 23.93 25.43 -5.91
C GLU A 192 23.92 23.91 -6.22
N PRO A 193 23.36 23.46 -7.35
CA PRO A 193 23.11 22.03 -7.58
C PRO A 193 24.35 21.16 -7.59
N LYS A 194 24.17 19.91 -7.13
CA LYS A 194 25.02 18.77 -7.49
C LYS A 194 24.35 17.79 -8.48
N LYS A 195 23.08 18.02 -8.89
CA LYS A 195 22.27 17.08 -9.69
C LYS A 195 21.98 17.57 -11.11
N GLU A 196 21.77 16.63 -12.03
CA GLU A 196 21.40 16.87 -13.42
C GLU A 196 19.95 17.38 -13.55
N TYR A 197 19.71 18.25 -14.53
CA TYR A 197 18.38 18.73 -14.86
C TYR A 197 17.61 17.66 -15.65
N HIS A 198 16.41 17.32 -15.18
CA HIS A 198 15.49 16.42 -15.87
C HIS A 198 14.30 17.20 -16.42
N ALA A 199 14.10 17.13 -17.74
CA ALA A 199 13.03 17.87 -18.40
C ALA A 199 11.64 17.38 -17.94
N PRO A 200 10.76 18.27 -17.42
CA PRO A 200 9.42 17.88 -16.97
C PRO A 200 8.55 17.28 -18.08
N GLN A 201 8.79 17.68 -19.33
CA GLN A 201 7.97 17.32 -20.49
C GLN A 201 7.98 15.82 -20.81
N THR A 202 9.04 15.11 -20.42
CA THR A 202 9.12 13.65 -20.60
C THR A 202 8.50 12.87 -19.44
N ARG A 203 8.10 13.55 -18.35
CA ARG A 203 7.56 12.89 -17.16
C ARG A 203 6.10 12.48 -17.40
N PRO A 204 5.67 11.28 -16.94
CA PRO A 204 4.32 10.77 -17.16
C PRO A 204 3.20 11.71 -16.71
N TRP A 205 3.39 12.38 -15.56
CA TRP A 205 2.42 13.33 -15.02
C TRP A 205 2.23 14.56 -15.92
N TYR A 206 3.30 15.05 -16.56
CA TYR A 206 3.19 16.23 -17.42
C TYR A 206 2.36 15.89 -18.67
N ILE A 207 2.63 14.71 -19.26
CA ILE A 207 1.91 14.20 -20.42
C ILE A 207 0.42 14.01 -20.09
N ALA A 208 0.12 13.36 -18.97
CA ALA A 208 -1.25 13.11 -18.53
C ALA A 208 -2.00 14.41 -18.19
N GLY A 209 -1.39 15.27 -17.37
CA GLY A 209 -1.98 16.54 -16.92
C GLY A 209 -2.21 17.54 -18.06
N LYS A 210 -1.34 17.57 -19.08
CA LYS A 210 -1.51 18.42 -20.27
C LYS A 210 -2.75 18.03 -21.10
N SER A 211 -3.00 16.72 -21.21
CA SER A 211 -4.07 16.19 -22.07
C SER A 211 -5.48 16.41 -21.52
N ASN A 212 -5.64 16.63 -20.21
CA ASN A 212 -6.95 16.68 -19.54
C ASN A 212 -7.16 18.00 -18.77
N SER A 213 -8.41 18.48 -18.74
CA SER A 213 -8.81 19.63 -17.91
C SER A 213 -9.00 19.26 -16.43
N ARG A 214 -9.36 17.99 -16.16
CA ARG A 214 -9.48 17.42 -14.80
C ARG A 214 -8.15 16.82 -14.36
N ALA A 215 -7.91 16.79 -13.06
CA ALA A 215 -6.74 16.14 -12.50
C ALA A 215 -6.64 14.67 -12.92
N GLN A 216 -5.42 14.26 -13.25
CA GLN A 216 -5.05 12.90 -13.61
C GLN A 216 -4.07 12.37 -12.56
N LEU A 217 -4.38 11.21 -12.01
CA LEU A 217 -3.48 10.48 -11.11
C LEU A 217 -2.59 9.57 -11.95
N VAL A 218 -1.27 9.68 -11.77
CA VAL A 218 -0.27 8.85 -12.48
C VAL A 218 0.72 8.27 -11.50
N GLY A 219 1.07 7.00 -11.70
CA GLY A 219 2.04 6.27 -10.90
C GLY A 219 1.53 4.87 -10.54
N PRO A 220 2.27 4.13 -9.71
CA PRO A 220 3.48 4.55 -9.00
C PRO A 220 4.72 4.67 -9.90
N TYR A 221 5.62 5.62 -9.59
CA TYR A 221 6.94 5.74 -10.23
C TYR A 221 7.97 6.38 -9.28
N SER A 222 9.26 6.21 -9.57
CA SER A 222 10.34 6.87 -8.81
C SER A 222 10.47 8.33 -9.22
N TYR A 223 10.54 9.23 -8.25
CA TYR A 223 10.79 10.65 -8.51
C TYR A 223 12.26 10.87 -8.89
N ASP A 224 12.55 11.68 -9.91
CA ASP A 224 13.91 11.80 -10.45
C ASP A 224 14.90 12.44 -9.44
N ASP A 225 14.41 13.37 -8.62
CA ASP A 225 15.23 14.23 -7.77
C ASP A 225 15.41 13.68 -6.34
N VAL A 226 14.61 12.69 -5.94
CA VAL A 226 14.60 12.09 -4.59
C VAL A 226 14.32 10.60 -4.69
N ASP A 227 14.92 9.78 -3.81
CA ASP A 227 14.73 8.32 -3.81
C ASP A 227 13.38 7.90 -3.20
N PHE A 228 12.30 8.52 -3.66
CA PHE A 228 10.93 8.21 -3.27
C PHE A 228 10.14 7.65 -4.44
N VAL A 229 9.23 6.73 -4.13
CA VAL A 229 8.22 6.21 -5.04
C VAL A 229 6.88 6.80 -4.64
N GLY A 230 6.09 7.21 -5.63
CA GLY A 230 4.79 7.80 -5.34
C GLY A 230 3.89 7.98 -6.55
N LEU A 231 2.79 8.68 -6.29
CA LEU A 231 1.75 9.03 -7.23
C LEU A 231 1.73 10.55 -7.41
N THR A 232 1.42 11.00 -8.62
CA THR A 232 1.28 12.42 -8.91
C THR A 232 -0.13 12.70 -9.42
N LEU A 233 -0.83 13.61 -8.75
CA LEU A 233 -2.01 14.28 -9.31
C LEU A 233 -1.53 15.43 -10.17
N SER A 234 -2.02 15.54 -11.41
CA SER A 234 -1.56 16.56 -12.35
C SER A 234 -2.68 17.10 -13.22
N ARG A 235 -2.64 18.39 -13.55
CA ARG A 235 -3.60 19.04 -14.45
C ARG A 235 -3.01 20.27 -15.13
N ARG A 236 -3.55 20.61 -16.29
CA ARG A 236 -3.19 21.84 -16.98
C ARG A 236 -3.82 23.09 -16.35
N SER A 237 -3.15 24.23 -16.52
CA SER A 237 -3.71 25.56 -16.26
C SER A 237 -4.91 25.82 -17.15
N ALA A 238 -5.87 26.60 -16.63
CA ALA A 238 -7.04 27.07 -17.37
C ALA A 238 -6.66 28.12 -18.43
N SER A 239 -5.64 28.94 -18.20
CA SER A 239 -5.22 30.01 -19.12
C SER A 239 -4.18 29.57 -20.14
N ASN A 240 -3.39 28.54 -19.84
CA ASN A 240 -2.46 27.96 -20.80
C ASN A 240 -2.37 26.44 -20.64
N ASN A 241 -2.89 25.70 -21.63
CA ASN A 241 -2.95 24.24 -21.60
C ASN A 241 -1.57 23.54 -21.56
N SER A 242 -0.48 24.27 -21.78
CA SER A 242 0.89 23.75 -21.74
C SER A 242 1.62 24.08 -20.43
N ILE A 243 0.98 24.82 -19.52
CA ILE A 243 1.41 24.92 -18.12
C ILE A 243 0.70 23.81 -17.35
N VAL A 244 1.45 22.98 -16.64
CA VAL A 244 0.89 21.83 -15.90
C VAL A 244 1.31 21.92 -14.44
N PHE A 245 0.32 21.89 -13.55
CA PHE A 245 0.52 21.81 -12.12
C PHE A 245 0.49 20.35 -11.67
N GLY A 246 1.17 20.05 -10.57
CA GLY A 246 1.11 18.75 -9.93
C GLY A 246 1.25 18.78 -8.41
N VAL A 247 0.74 17.72 -7.80
CA VAL A 247 0.92 17.38 -6.38
C VAL A 247 1.46 15.96 -6.30
N ASP A 248 2.61 15.80 -5.66
CA ASP A 248 3.20 14.48 -5.40
C ASP A 248 2.73 13.94 -4.06
N ILE A 249 2.43 12.64 -4.05
CA ILE A 249 2.01 11.87 -2.88
C ILE A 249 2.92 10.65 -2.79
N THR A 250 3.66 10.49 -1.70
CA THR A 250 4.54 9.33 -1.56
C THR A 250 3.77 8.11 -1.10
N LEU A 251 4.19 6.91 -1.53
CA LEU A 251 3.61 5.65 -1.05
C LEU A 251 3.80 5.47 0.47
N ALA A 252 4.88 6.03 1.02
CA ALA A 252 5.14 6.06 2.46
C ALA A 252 4.08 6.88 3.18
N SER A 253 3.79 8.10 2.73
CA SER A 253 2.75 8.93 3.33
C SER A 253 1.36 8.33 3.17
N LEU A 254 1.09 7.62 2.07
CA LEU A 254 -0.16 6.90 1.90
C LEU A 254 -0.29 5.75 2.92
N SER A 255 0.80 5.03 3.18
CA SER A 255 0.87 4.00 4.22
C SER A 255 0.67 4.59 5.62
N ASP A 256 1.24 5.78 5.88
CA ASP A 256 1.02 6.52 7.12
C ASP A 256 -0.46 6.90 7.28
N SER A 257 -1.10 7.43 6.22
CA SER A 257 -2.54 7.75 6.23
C SER A 257 -3.41 6.53 6.49
N LEU A 258 -3.03 5.34 6.01
CA LEU A 258 -3.78 4.11 6.30
C LEU A 258 -3.67 3.66 7.76
N ARG A 259 -2.64 4.08 8.51
CA ARG A 259 -2.51 3.69 9.92
C ARG A 259 -3.63 4.22 10.80
N ASP A 260 -4.19 5.40 10.52
CA ASP A 260 -5.34 5.89 11.31
C ASP A 260 -6.65 5.17 10.95
N CYS A 261 -6.63 4.24 9.99
CA CYS A 261 -7.74 3.34 9.71
C CYS A 261 -7.61 1.98 10.41
N ILE A 262 -6.56 1.78 11.22
CA ILE A 262 -6.37 0.55 12.00
C ILE A 262 -7.04 0.71 13.36
N PHE A 263 -7.99 -0.17 13.66
CA PHE A 263 -8.77 -0.16 14.90
C PHE A 263 -8.65 -1.46 15.69
N ILE A 264 -8.31 -2.57 15.04
CA ILE A 264 -8.31 -3.90 15.64
C ILE A 264 -6.88 -4.47 15.73
N SER A 265 -6.59 -5.17 16.83
CA SER A 265 -5.32 -5.91 16.95
C SER A 265 -5.24 -7.05 15.93
N GLY A 266 -4.13 -7.13 15.20
CA GLY A 266 -3.92 -8.04 14.08
C GLY A 266 -4.45 -7.52 12.74
N GLU A 267 -5.04 -6.32 12.70
CA GLU A 267 -5.55 -5.74 11.46
C GLU A 267 -4.43 -5.35 10.49
N ARG A 268 -4.72 -5.49 9.20
CA ARG A 268 -3.86 -5.07 8.12
C ARG A 268 -4.69 -4.55 6.96
N ILE A 269 -4.30 -3.38 6.46
CA ILE A 269 -4.92 -2.71 5.33
C ILE A 269 -3.86 -2.63 4.23
N MET A 270 -4.21 -3.10 3.04
CA MET A 270 -3.38 -3.02 1.85
C MET A 270 -4.16 -2.31 0.75
N LEU A 271 -3.52 -1.37 0.09
CA LEU A 271 -4.07 -0.67 -1.07
C LEU A 271 -3.33 -1.12 -2.32
N PHE A 272 -4.09 -1.53 -3.33
CA PHE A 272 -3.56 -1.93 -4.63
C PHE A 272 -4.06 -1.00 -5.72
N ASP A 273 -3.26 -0.84 -6.79
CA ASP A 273 -3.76 -0.25 -8.03
C ASP A 273 -4.58 -1.27 -8.86
N THR A 274 -5.08 -0.82 -10.00
CA THR A 274 -5.89 -1.65 -10.91
C THR A 274 -5.10 -2.80 -11.54
N ASP A 275 -3.77 -2.72 -11.58
CA ASP A 275 -2.88 -3.75 -12.12
C ASP A 275 -2.41 -4.73 -11.01
N GLY A 276 -2.87 -4.53 -9.77
CA GLY A 276 -2.53 -5.36 -8.62
C GLY A 276 -1.20 -5.00 -7.95
N GLN A 277 -0.61 -3.84 -8.26
CA GLN A 277 0.59 -3.36 -7.57
C GLN A 277 0.24 -2.81 -6.19
N LEU A 278 1.04 -3.18 -5.18
CA LEU A 278 0.88 -2.66 -3.82
C LEU A 278 1.29 -1.18 -3.78
N LEU A 279 0.33 -0.30 -3.47
CA LEU A 279 0.54 1.14 -3.31
C LEU A 279 0.86 1.52 -1.87
N ALA A 280 0.18 0.90 -0.90
CA ALA A 280 0.37 1.21 0.51
C ALA A 280 -0.03 0.05 1.40
N GLU A 281 0.60 -0.05 2.56
CA GLU A 281 0.27 -1.04 3.58
C GLU A 281 0.35 -0.42 4.98
N ALA A 282 -0.62 -0.77 5.82
CA ALA A 282 -0.59 -0.47 7.24
C ALA A 282 -0.98 -1.73 8.01
N SER A 283 -0.29 -2.02 9.12
CA SER A 283 -0.63 -3.15 9.99
C SER A 283 -0.48 -2.76 11.46
N SER A 284 -1.32 -3.36 12.32
CA SER A 284 -1.26 -3.18 13.77
C SER A 284 -0.14 -4.02 14.41
N ALA A 285 0.48 -4.93 13.67
CA ALA A 285 1.57 -5.76 14.16
C ALA A 285 2.81 -4.91 14.41
N ARG A 286 3.54 -5.18 15.50
CA ARG A 286 4.77 -4.44 15.81
C ARG A 286 5.77 -4.61 14.67
N GLN A 287 6.41 -3.51 14.30
CA GLN A 287 7.33 -3.31 13.17
C GLN A 287 8.56 -4.27 13.11
N GLY A 288 8.69 -5.21 14.05
CA GLY A 288 9.69 -6.28 14.05
C GLY A 288 9.23 -7.62 13.45
N GLU A 289 7.93 -7.82 13.22
CA GLU A 289 7.39 -9.01 12.55
C GLU A 289 7.16 -8.79 11.04
N THR A 290 7.34 -7.56 10.55
CA THR A 290 7.11 -7.17 9.15
C THR A 290 8.31 -7.43 8.22
N ASN A 291 9.45 -7.90 8.74
CA ASN A 291 10.66 -8.17 7.95
C ASN A 291 10.53 -9.36 6.98
N ASP A 292 9.46 -10.16 7.07
CA ASP A 292 9.21 -11.30 6.20
C ASP A 292 8.40 -10.95 4.93
N LEU A 293 8.03 -9.68 4.72
CA LEU A 293 7.26 -9.25 3.56
C LEU A 293 7.97 -8.12 2.81
N LEU A 294 7.96 -8.27 1.49
CA LEU A 294 8.79 -7.57 0.51
C LEU A 294 8.87 -6.06 0.79
N PRO A 295 10.08 -5.46 0.84
CA PRO A 295 10.20 -4.02 0.93
C PRO A 295 9.44 -3.37 -0.24
N LEU A 296 8.72 -2.28 0.03
CA LEU A 296 7.90 -1.48 -0.90
C LEU A 296 8.65 -0.99 -2.17
N GLY A 297 9.93 -1.36 -2.34
CA GLY A 297 10.76 -1.10 -3.52
C GLY A 297 11.35 -2.34 -4.21
N SER A 298 11.01 -3.58 -3.83
CA SER A 298 11.56 -4.79 -4.46
C SER A 298 10.65 -5.47 -5.49
N ILE A 299 9.40 -5.02 -5.66
CA ILE A 299 8.55 -5.47 -6.77
C ILE A 299 8.86 -4.63 -8.02
N ASP A 300 9.96 -5.02 -8.66
CA ASP A 300 10.27 -4.90 -10.08
C ASP A 300 9.84 -3.65 -10.87
N ILE A 301 10.30 -2.46 -10.46
CA ILE A 301 10.35 -1.28 -11.34
C ILE A 301 11.69 -1.22 -12.13
N GLN A 302 12.69 -2.03 -11.74
CA GLN A 302 14.01 -2.05 -12.36
C GLN A 302 14.12 -2.94 -13.62
N ASN A 303 13.29 -3.97 -13.85
CA ASN A 303 13.42 -4.79 -15.06
C ASN A 303 12.94 -4.12 -16.35
N LYS A 304 12.14 -3.04 -16.31
CA LYS A 304 11.79 -2.32 -17.54
C LYS A 304 12.97 -1.56 -18.17
N LYS A 305 13.99 -1.18 -17.39
CA LYS A 305 15.20 -0.51 -17.91
C LYS A 305 16.19 -1.51 -18.54
N ARG A 306 16.23 -2.76 -18.04
CA ARG A 306 17.04 -3.84 -18.63
C ARG A 306 16.39 -4.50 -19.85
N ALA A 307 15.06 -4.59 -19.90
CA ALA A 307 14.35 -5.15 -21.05
C ALA A 307 14.51 -4.31 -22.34
N ARG A 308 14.77 -2.99 -22.24
CA ARG A 308 15.10 -2.14 -23.40
C ARG A 308 16.59 -2.16 -23.79
N MET A 309 17.50 -2.46 -22.86
CA MET A 309 18.94 -2.58 -23.17
C MET A 309 19.35 -3.97 -23.65
N GLY A 310 18.58 -5.02 -23.32
CA GLY A 310 18.84 -6.40 -23.80
C GLY A 310 18.40 -6.69 -25.24
N MET A 311 17.63 -5.79 -25.88
CA MET A 311 17.12 -5.97 -27.25
C MET A 311 17.94 -5.25 -28.32
N LEU A 312 19.13 -4.74 -27.99
CA LEU A 312 20.07 -4.12 -28.93
C LEU A 312 21.47 -4.78 -28.97
N ALA A 313 21.66 -5.92 -28.31
CA ALA A 313 22.93 -6.63 -28.34
C ALA A 313 22.73 -8.14 -28.56
N ARG A 314 22.36 -8.52 -29.79
CA ARG A 314 22.68 -9.85 -30.31
C ARG A 314 23.76 -9.70 -31.38
N PRO A 315 24.95 -10.33 -31.22
CA PRO A 315 25.99 -10.29 -32.23
C PRO A 315 25.65 -11.30 -33.33
N ASP A 316 25.53 -10.82 -34.55
CA ASP A 316 25.36 -11.68 -35.72
C ASP A 316 26.73 -12.18 -36.17
N ARG A 317 27.03 -13.45 -35.90
CA ARG A 317 28.15 -14.20 -36.50
C ARG A 317 27.76 -15.67 -36.61
N THR A 318 27.32 -16.09 -37.78
CA THR A 318 28.15 -16.81 -38.77
C THR A 318 27.26 -17.58 -39.75
N SER A 319 27.45 -17.31 -41.03
CA SER A 319 27.57 -18.38 -42.02
C SER A 319 28.65 -17.99 -43.02
N GLN A 320 29.81 -18.60 -42.86
CA GLN A 320 30.76 -18.78 -43.96
C GLN A 320 30.26 -19.98 -44.77
N SER A 321 30.07 -19.79 -46.07
CA SER A 321 30.33 -20.85 -47.05
C SER A 321 31.08 -20.26 -48.22
N SER A 322 32.21 -20.89 -48.50
CA SER A 322 33.25 -20.60 -49.46
C SER A 322 32.84 -20.82 -50.92
N GLY A 323 33.49 -20.08 -51.82
CA GLY A 323 34.01 -20.69 -53.05
C GLY A 323 33.74 -19.94 -54.36
N GLY A 324 34.81 -19.54 -55.04
CA GLY A 324 34.84 -19.57 -56.51
C GLY A 324 35.25 -18.28 -57.23
N ALA A 325 36.55 -18.19 -57.51
CA ALA A 325 37.23 -17.21 -58.36
C ALA A 325 36.66 -17.06 -59.79
N SER A 326 36.84 -15.87 -60.41
CA SER A 326 37.78 -15.68 -61.54
C SER A 326 37.51 -14.41 -62.37
N SER A 327 38.57 -13.57 -62.50
CA SER A 327 38.94 -12.77 -63.69
C SER A 327 38.01 -11.64 -64.14
N ARG A 328 38.41 -10.56 -64.81
CA ARG A 328 39.66 -9.84 -65.14
C ARG A 328 39.17 -8.55 -65.82
N SER A 329 39.98 -7.49 -65.71
CA SER A 329 40.23 -6.45 -66.73
C SER A 329 39.20 -5.35 -67.08
N PHE A 330 39.74 -4.13 -66.94
CA PHE A 330 39.82 -3.05 -67.95
C PHE A 330 38.78 -1.90 -68.01
N ARG A 331 39.31 -0.69 -67.76
CA ARG A 331 39.04 0.65 -68.34
C ARG A 331 37.62 0.96 -68.86
N ARG A 332 37.02 2.03 -68.33
CA ARG A 332 37.22 3.43 -68.72
C ARG A 332 36.67 4.32 -67.62
#